data_AF-A0A7C5GY01-F1
#
_entry.id   AF-A0A7C5GY01-F1
#
_cell.length_a   1.000
_cell.length_b   1.000
_cell.length_c   1.000
_cell.angle_alpha   90.00
_cell.angle_beta   90.00
_cell.angle_gamma   90.00
#
_symmetry.space_group_name_H-M   'P 1'
#
loop_
_entity.id
_entity.type
_entity.pdbx_description
1 polymer ?
#
loop_
_entity_poly.entity_id
_entity_poly.type
_entity_poly.pdbx_seq_one_letter_code
_entity_poly.pdbx_strand_id
1 'polypeptide(L)'
;KPRELIFIFLYVFMLIPFSFLSALSLGLEHSYVVIAPLISVGLGLPILKESNIIKTDLGQKLLILGSVGEVSSIFYISFVNALLKFGVAQAIVKTIITYVVLILAIMFAKALKNKLKEYRVVVRNISLENTHIFIRLALFTTFISASLFEIIGMEPILGSMLSGMVLGYVIRKKEVINKSFYDMAFGFFVPLFFVYTGFSLNIAYISKNILMSGVEIGIVLFVARFGISFILLLAGFRLVELPFVSLFISFPFTLLIASIKILSDIKYITPAQSVAILIGTVFSSLIYPIMFKVFARFYINENI
;
A
#
# COMPACT_ATOMS: atom_id res chain seq x y z
N LYS A 1 -5.61 -20.16 -5.50
CA LYS A 1 -6.65 -21.07 -4.94
C LYS A 1 -7.19 -20.53 -3.61
N PRO A 2 -8.42 -20.86 -3.17
CA PRO A 2 -9.00 -20.32 -1.91
C PRO A 2 -8.10 -20.54 -0.68
N ARG A 3 -7.46 -21.71 -0.59
CA ARG A 3 -6.51 -22.04 0.48
C ARG A 3 -5.30 -21.11 0.53
N GLU A 4 -4.74 -20.74 -0.61
CA GLU A 4 -3.56 -19.85 -0.69
C GLU A 4 -3.91 -18.45 -0.18
N LEU A 5 -5.10 -17.95 -0.54
CA LEU A 5 -5.58 -16.65 -0.06
C LEU A 5 -5.70 -16.62 1.47
N ILE A 6 -6.23 -17.68 2.09
CA ILE A 6 -6.36 -17.76 3.57
C ILE A 6 -5.00 -17.58 4.24
N PHE A 7 -3.95 -18.26 3.76
CA PHE A 7 -2.62 -18.14 4.35
C PHE A 7 -1.95 -16.80 4.05
N ILE A 8 -2.23 -16.17 2.91
CA ILE A 8 -1.81 -14.78 2.62
C ILE A 8 -2.48 -13.81 3.61
N PHE A 9 -3.78 -13.93 3.84
CA PHE A 9 -4.50 -13.13 4.84
C PHE A 9 -3.95 -13.36 6.25
N LEU A 10 -3.68 -14.62 6.60
CA LEU A 10 -3.06 -14.97 7.88
C LEU A 10 -1.68 -14.32 8.04
N TYR A 11 -0.84 -14.36 7.00
CA TYR A 11 0.47 -13.71 7.01
C TYR A 11 0.33 -12.20 7.27
N VAL A 12 -0.53 -11.51 6.51
CA VAL A 12 -0.73 -10.06 6.64
C VAL A 12 -1.26 -9.70 8.04
N PHE A 13 -2.19 -10.49 8.58
CA PHE A 13 -2.73 -10.27 9.92
C PHE A 13 -1.68 -10.52 11.01
N MET A 14 -0.90 -11.60 10.89
CA MET A 14 0.16 -11.95 11.84
C MET A 14 1.38 -11.03 11.74
N LEU A 15 1.58 -10.36 10.60
CA LEU A 15 2.65 -9.38 10.44
C LEU A 15 2.50 -8.22 11.43
N ILE A 16 1.28 -7.83 11.81
CA ILE A 16 1.04 -6.74 12.78
C ILE A 16 1.68 -7.05 14.15
N PRO A 17 1.24 -8.10 14.88
CA PRO A 17 1.84 -8.43 16.18
C PRO A 17 3.31 -8.85 16.06
N PHE A 18 3.71 -9.51 14.98
CA PHE A 18 5.10 -9.91 14.79
C PHE A 18 6.02 -8.70 14.57
N SER A 19 5.60 -7.72 13.78
CA SER A 19 6.33 -6.46 13.60
C SER A 19 6.45 -5.71 14.92
N PHE A 20 5.37 -5.70 15.72
CA PHE A 20 5.36 -5.11 17.05
C PHE A 20 6.42 -5.73 17.97
N LEU A 21 6.42 -7.06 18.06
CA LEU A 21 7.39 -7.82 18.87
C LEU A 21 8.83 -7.64 18.37
N SER A 22 9.05 -7.69 17.05
CA SER A 22 10.39 -7.54 16.47
C SER A 22 10.99 -6.16 16.73
N ALA A 23 10.18 -5.10 16.67
CA ALA A 23 10.64 -3.75 16.94
C ALA A 23 10.95 -3.55 18.43
N LEU A 24 10.12 -4.11 19.32
CA LEU A 24 10.40 -4.11 20.76
C LEU A 24 11.67 -4.89 21.11
N SER A 25 11.89 -6.07 20.52
CA SER A 25 13.08 -6.89 20.79
C SER A 25 14.37 -6.22 20.35
N LEU A 26 14.30 -5.32 19.37
CA LEU A 26 15.44 -4.55 18.86
C LEU A 26 15.60 -3.20 19.57
N GLY A 27 14.80 -2.93 20.62
CA GLY A 27 14.90 -1.71 21.42
C GLY A 27 14.46 -0.45 20.70
N LEU A 28 13.70 -0.56 19.59
CA LEU A 28 13.19 0.60 18.89
C LEU A 28 12.18 1.36 19.76
N GLU A 29 12.21 2.68 19.65
CA GLU A 29 11.21 3.53 20.29
C GLU A 29 9.79 3.18 19.83
N HIS A 30 8.83 3.28 20.75
CA HIS A 30 7.42 2.91 20.51
C HIS A 30 6.81 3.60 19.29
N SER A 31 7.28 4.80 18.97
CA SER A 31 6.90 5.58 17.79
C SER A 31 7.16 4.85 16.47
N TYR A 32 8.27 4.11 16.37
CA TYR A 32 8.66 3.36 15.17
C TYR A 32 7.94 2.02 15.04
N VAL A 33 7.45 1.48 16.16
CA VAL A 33 6.75 0.20 16.19
C VAL A 33 5.44 0.25 15.38
N VAL A 34 4.76 1.41 15.41
CA VAL A 34 3.48 1.63 14.73
C VAL A 34 3.60 1.54 13.20
N ILE A 35 4.76 1.88 12.62
CA ILE A 35 4.91 1.89 11.15
C ILE A 35 5.47 0.58 10.59
N ALA A 36 6.06 -0.25 11.45
CA ALA A 36 6.71 -1.50 11.06
C ALA A 36 5.85 -2.47 10.22
N PRO A 37 4.53 -2.65 10.49
CA PRO A 37 3.71 -3.61 9.75
C PRO A 37 3.21 -3.09 8.40
N LEU A 38 3.47 -1.83 8.03
CA LEU A 38 2.90 -1.23 6.81
C LEU A 38 3.49 -1.86 5.54
N ILE A 39 2.64 -2.35 4.62
CA ILE A 39 3.01 -2.88 3.31
C ILE A 39 2.49 -1.91 2.24
N SER A 40 3.24 -1.66 1.17
CA SER A 40 2.73 -0.97 -0.02
C SER A 40 3.28 -1.59 -1.30
N VAL A 41 2.49 -1.58 -2.36
CA VAL A 41 2.83 -2.09 -3.70
C VAL A 41 3.15 -0.96 -4.68
N GLY A 42 3.07 0.30 -4.24
CA GLY A 42 3.26 1.47 -5.11
C GLY A 42 4.51 1.37 -5.99
N LEU A 43 5.66 1.05 -5.37
CA LEU A 43 6.91 0.78 -6.10
C LEU A 43 7.04 -0.68 -6.59
N GLY A 44 6.32 -1.61 -5.98
CA GLY A 44 6.42 -3.04 -6.31
C GLY A 44 5.99 -3.36 -7.73
N LEU A 45 4.92 -2.72 -8.23
CA LEU A 45 4.40 -3.02 -9.57
C LEU A 45 5.42 -2.71 -10.71
N PRO A 46 6.04 -1.52 -10.79
CA PRO A 46 7.13 -1.27 -11.73
C PRO A 46 8.28 -2.26 -11.59
N ILE A 47 8.68 -2.59 -10.36
CA ILE A 47 9.79 -3.52 -10.10
C ILE A 47 9.49 -4.92 -10.65
N LEU A 48 8.27 -5.43 -10.48
CA LEU A 48 7.86 -6.72 -11.08
C LEU A 48 7.84 -6.68 -12.61
N LYS A 49 7.42 -5.56 -13.20
CA LYS A 49 7.41 -5.37 -14.66
C LYS A 49 8.82 -5.32 -15.22
N GLU A 50 9.68 -4.48 -14.66
CA GLU A 50 11.09 -4.32 -15.06
C GLU A 50 11.89 -5.61 -14.86
N SER A 51 11.54 -6.40 -13.86
CA SER A 51 12.17 -7.70 -13.60
C SER A 51 11.59 -8.83 -14.45
N ASN A 52 10.61 -8.57 -15.33
CA ASN A 52 9.92 -9.56 -16.19
C ASN A 52 9.23 -10.73 -15.45
N ILE A 53 9.10 -10.68 -14.13
CA ILE A 53 8.44 -11.75 -13.35
C ILE A 53 6.95 -11.53 -13.15
N ILE A 54 6.39 -10.38 -13.56
CA ILE A 54 4.99 -10.03 -13.28
C ILE A 54 3.98 -11.09 -13.76
N LYS A 55 4.26 -11.82 -14.85
CA LYS A 55 3.38 -12.87 -15.39
C LYS A 55 3.63 -14.26 -14.80
N THR A 56 4.68 -14.43 -14.00
CA THR A 56 5.02 -15.71 -13.35
C THR A 56 4.09 -15.99 -12.17
N ASP A 57 4.03 -17.24 -11.72
CA ASP A 57 3.26 -17.63 -10.52
C ASP A 57 3.70 -16.84 -9.27
N LEU A 58 5.02 -16.71 -9.05
CA LEU A 58 5.59 -15.90 -7.98
C LEU A 58 5.16 -14.43 -8.10
N GLY A 59 5.27 -13.83 -9.29
CA GLY A 59 4.86 -12.45 -9.51
C GLY A 59 3.38 -12.20 -9.23
N GLN A 60 2.50 -13.13 -9.61
CA GLN A 60 1.07 -13.05 -9.30
C GLN A 60 0.80 -13.18 -7.79
N LYS A 61 1.47 -14.13 -7.12
CA LYS A 61 1.38 -14.28 -5.65
C LYS A 61 1.87 -13.03 -4.92
N LEU A 62 2.97 -12.42 -5.36
CA LEU A 62 3.50 -11.16 -4.80
C LEU A 62 2.52 -9.99 -5.00
N LEU A 63 1.88 -9.88 -6.16
CA LEU A 63 0.85 -8.87 -6.39
C LEU A 63 -0.35 -9.05 -5.46
N ILE A 64 -0.81 -10.29 -5.26
CA ILE A 64 -1.92 -10.58 -4.35
C ILE A 64 -1.53 -10.24 -2.91
N LEU A 65 -0.39 -10.77 -2.44
CA LEU A 65 0.12 -10.51 -1.09
C LEU A 65 0.30 -9.03 -0.83
N GLY A 66 0.96 -8.33 -1.75
CA GLY A 66 1.18 -6.90 -1.67
C GLY A 66 -0.14 -6.13 -1.64
N SER A 67 -1.08 -6.46 -2.53
CA SER A 67 -2.37 -5.75 -2.62
C SER A 67 -3.21 -5.93 -1.35
N VAL A 68 -3.27 -7.16 -0.83
CA VAL A 68 -3.95 -7.44 0.45
C VAL A 68 -3.24 -6.70 1.59
N GLY A 69 -1.90 -6.78 1.62
CA GLY A 69 -1.08 -6.09 2.63
C GLY A 69 -1.27 -4.58 2.62
N GLU A 70 -1.32 -3.94 1.45
CA GLU A 70 -1.52 -2.50 1.31
C GLU A 70 -2.89 -2.05 1.77
N VAL A 71 -3.95 -2.76 1.37
CA VAL A 71 -5.30 -2.49 1.87
C VAL A 71 -5.33 -2.62 3.39
N SER A 72 -4.85 -3.74 3.94
CA SER A 72 -4.79 -3.96 5.39
C SER A 72 -3.99 -2.90 6.13
N SER A 73 -2.89 -2.41 5.54
CA SER A 73 -2.03 -1.38 6.12
C SER A 73 -2.71 -0.01 6.18
N ILE A 74 -3.47 0.34 5.13
CA ILE A 74 -4.26 1.57 5.13
C ILE A 74 -5.33 1.52 6.22
N PHE A 75 -6.05 0.39 6.35
CA PHE A 75 -7.01 0.21 7.45
C PHE A 75 -6.35 0.27 8.82
N TYR A 76 -5.19 -0.37 8.98
CA TYR A 76 -4.43 -0.37 10.21
C TYR A 76 -3.97 1.04 10.61
N ILE A 77 -3.30 1.80 9.72
CA ILE A 77 -2.83 3.16 10.07
C ILE A 77 -4.00 4.11 10.33
N SER A 78 -5.12 3.94 9.61
CA SER A 78 -6.34 4.71 9.86
C SER A 78 -6.92 4.42 11.24
N PHE A 79 -6.94 3.15 11.64
CA PHE A 79 -7.36 2.74 12.99
C PHE A 79 -6.41 3.31 14.06
N VAL A 80 -5.09 3.21 13.86
CA VAL A 80 -4.11 3.77 14.80
C VAL A 80 -4.26 5.28 14.92
N ASN A 81 -4.42 6.01 13.82
CA ASN A 81 -4.67 7.44 13.83
C ASN A 81 -5.95 7.78 14.63
N ALA A 82 -7.03 7.05 14.40
CA ALA A 82 -8.28 7.26 15.13
C ALA A 82 -8.13 6.93 16.64
N LEU A 83 -7.39 5.86 16.96
CA LEU A 83 -7.08 5.44 18.33
C LEU A 83 -6.30 6.51 19.09
N LEU A 84 -5.26 7.07 18.47
CA LEU A 84 -4.40 8.08 19.08
C LEU A 84 -5.08 9.45 19.18
N LYS A 85 -5.93 9.84 18.21
CA LYS A 85 -6.66 11.13 18.24
C LYS A 85 -7.86 11.13 19.17
N PHE A 86 -8.65 10.06 19.16
CA PHE A 86 -10.01 10.07 19.70
C PHE A 86 -10.26 8.99 20.77
N GLY A 87 -9.27 8.14 21.05
CA GLY A 87 -9.40 7.02 21.97
C GLY A 87 -10.10 5.79 21.37
N VAL A 88 -10.11 4.70 22.15
CA VAL A 88 -10.53 3.36 21.71
C VAL A 88 -11.95 3.33 21.16
N ALA A 89 -12.92 3.91 21.88
CA ALA A 89 -14.33 3.84 21.51
C ALA A 89 -14.60 4.50 20.15
N GLN A 90 -14.06 5.71 19.93
CA GLN A 90 -14.25 6.41 18.65
C GLN A 90 -13.46 5.76 17.51
N ALA A 91 -12.28 5.17 17.79
CA ALA A 91 -11.53 4.42 16.79
C ALA A 91 -12.32 3.22 16.27
N ILE A 92 -12.93 2.45 17.17
CA ILE A 92 -13.79 1.31 16.80
C ILE A 92 -14.97 1.80 15.94
N VAL A 93 -15.67 2.86 16.36
CA VAL A 93 -16.81 3.41 15.61
C VAL A 93 -16.38 3.87 14.21
N LYS A 94 -15.29 4.63 14.08
CA LYS A 94 -14.78 5.10 12.79
C LYS A 94 -14.35 3.94 11.89
N THR A 95 -13.70 2.92 12.44
CA THR A 95 -13.35 1.72 11.69
C THR A 95 -14.59 0.96 11.21
N ILE A 96 -15.61 0.80 12.06
CA ILE A 96 -16.90 0.21 11.64
C ILE A 96 -17.53 1.02 10.52
N ILE A 97 -17.59 2.34 10.65
CA ILE A 97 -18.10 3.23 9.59
C ILE A 97 -17.32 3.03 8.29
N THR A 98 -15.99 2.91 8.36
CA THR A 98 -15.13 2.63 7.19
C THR A 98 -15.55 1.35 6.48
N TYR A 99 -15.74 0.26 7.25
CA TYR A 99 -16.18 -1.01 6.69
C TYR A 99 -17.59 -0.94 6.11
N VAL A 100 -18.52 -0.26 6.77
CA VAL A 100 -19.88 -0.04 6.27
C VAL A 100 -19.83 0.73 4.94
N VAL A 101 -19.08 1.82 4.87
CA VAL A 101 -18.91 2.60 3.63
C VAL A 101 -18.28 1.76 2.52
N LEU A 102 -17.26 0.95 2.81
CA LEU A 102 -16.67 0.00 1.86
C LEU A 102 -17.73 -0.99 1.33
N ILE A 103 -18.52 -1.60 2.21
CA ILE A 103 -19.56 -2.56 1.82
C ILE A 103 -20.62 -1.88 0.96
N LEU A 104 -21.11 -0.71 1.37
CA LEU A 104 -22.08 0.08 0.62
C LEU A 104 -21.53 0.49 -0.76
N ALA A 105 -20.26 0.90 -0.83
CA ALA A 105 -19.61 1.22 -2.09
C ALA A 105 -19.54 0.01 -3.03
N ILE A 106 -19.19 -1.18 -2.52
CA ILE A 106 -19.18 -2.43 -3.29
C ILE A 106 -20.60 -2.80 -3.75
N MET A 107 -21.60 -2.70 -2.87
CA MET A 107 -23.00 -2.97 -3.20
C MET A 107 -23.52 -2.01 -4.26
N PHE A 108 -23.22 -0.73 -4.12
CA PHE A 108 -23.54 0.32 -5.09
C PHE A 108 -22.87 0.04 -6.44
N ALA A 109 -21.59 -0.33 -6.47
CA ALA A 109 -20.88 -0.70 -7.70
C ALA A 109 -21.53 -1.90 -8.39
N LYS A 110 -21.97 -2.91 -7.62
CA LYS A 110 -22.70 -4.07 -8.13
C LYS A 110 -24.05 -3.68 -8.73
N ALA A 111 -24.84 -2.89 -8.01
CA ALA A 111 -26.13 -2.40 -8.48
C ALA A 111 -26.00 -1.54 -9.75
N LEU A 112 -25.04 -0.62 -9.76
CA LEU A 112 -24.76 0.25 -10.90
C LEU A 112 -24.34 -0.55 -12.13
N LYS A 113 -23.46 -1.55 -11.98
CA LYS A 113 -23.07 -2.43 -13.09
C LYS A 113 -24.25 -3.22 -13.65
N ASN A 114 -25.14 -3.72 -12.79
CA ASN A 114 -26.33 -4.46 -13.21
C ASN A 114 -27.31 -3.55 -13.96
N LYS A 115 -27.56 -2.34 -13.45
CA LYS A 115 -28.38 -1.32 -14.13
C LYS A 115 -27.79 -0.89 -15.47
N LEU A 116 -26.48 -0.64 -15.55
CA LEU A 116 -25.80 -0.32 -16.81
C LEU A 116 -25.85 -1.47 -17.83
N LYS A 117 -25.96 -2.73 -17.37
CA LYS A 117 -26.18 -3.90 -18.24
C LYS A 117 -27.63 -3.97 -18.73
N GLU A 118 -28.59 -3.50 -17.94
CA GLU A 118 -30.03 -3.44 -18.25
C GLU A 118 -30.33 -2.31 -19.27
N TYR A 119 -29.74 -1.12 -19.07
CA TYR A 119 -29.84 0.03 -20.00
C TYR A 119 -29.01 -0.12 -21.29
N ARG A 120 -28.39 -1.28 -21.50
CA ARG A 120 -27.51 -1.58 -22.64
C ARG A 120 -28.22 -1.49 -24.00
N VAL A 121 -29.56 -1.57 -24.01
CA VAL A 121 -30.39 -1.38 -25.20
C VAL A 121 -30.50 0.11 -25.58
N VAL A 122 -30.42 1.03 -24.61
CA VAL A 122 -30.57 2.48 -24.83
C VAL A 122 -29.21 3.18 -24.98
N VAL A 123 -28.17 2.69 -24.31
CA VAL A 123 -26.85 3.36 -24.22
C VAL A 123 -25.89 2.99 -25.36
N ARG A 124 -26.30 2.15 -26.32
CA ARG A 124 -25.46 1.82 -27.51
C ARG A 124 -25.12 3.07 -28.35
N ASN A 125 -25.87 4.16 -28.19
CA ASN A 125 -25.73 5.42 -28.93
C ASN A 125 -25.04 6.56 -28.15
N ILE A 126 -24.74 6.38 -26.85
CA ILE A 126 -23.84 7.32 -26.18
C ILE A 126 -22.45 6.82 -26.53
N SER A 127 -21.68 7.65 -27.23
CA SER A 127 -20.30 7.41 -27.63
C SER A 127 -19.39 7.19 -26.41
N LEU A 128 -19.45 5.97 -25.84
CA LEU A 128 -18.53 5.41 -24.85
C LEU A 128 -17.11 5.20 -25.44
N GLU A 129 -16.83 5.81 -26.59
CA GLU A 129 -15.53 5.83 -27.27
C GLU A 129 -14.59 6.90 -26.72
N ASN A 130 -15.10 7.95 -26.06
CA ASN A 130 -14.26 9.01 -25.51
C ASN A 130 -13.58 8.58 -24.21
N THR A 131 -12.44 7.88 -24.30
CA THR A 131 -11.58 7.51 -23.16
C THR A 131 -11.34 8.68 -22.18
N HIS A 132 -11.26 9.91 -22.69
CA HIS A 132 -11.07 11.12 -21.88
C HIS A 132 -12.20 11.41 -20.88
N ILE A 133 -13.47 11.12 -21.21
CA ILE A 133 -14.57 11.35 -20.26
C ILE A 133 -14.46 10.43 -19.05
N PHE A 134 -14.04 9.18 -19.27
CA PHE A 134 -13.83 8.21 -18.21
C PHE A 134 -12.66 8.58 -17.31
N ILE A 135 -11.57 9.09 -17.87
CA ILE A 135 -10.44 9.58 -17.08
C ILE A 135 -10.88 10.75 -16.20
N ARG A 136 -11.61 11.73 -16.76
CA ARG A 136 -12.14 12.86 -15.98
C ARG A 136 -13.09 12.41 -14.88
N LEU A 137 -14.02 11.50 -15.18
CA LEU A 137 -14.94 10.95 -14.19
C LEU A 137 -14.18 10.20 -13.09
N ALA A 138 -13.17 9.42 -13.46
CA ALA A 138 -12.36 8.67 -12.52
C ALA A 138 -11.55 9.60 -11.60
N LEU A 139 -10.94 10.66 -12.13
CA LEU A 139 -10.26 11.67 -11.32
C LEU A 139 -11.24 12.41 -10.41
N PHE A 140 -12.38 12.87 -10.95
CA PHE A 140 -13.41 13.57 -10.21
C PHE A 140 -13.93 12.75 -9.03
N THR A 141 -14.31 11.50 -9.29
CA THR A 141 -14.75 10.59 -8.23
C THR A 141 -13.64 10.23 -7.25
N THR A 142 -12.38 10.14 -7.69
CA THR A 142 -11.23 9.90 -6.80
C THR A 142 -11.05 11.08 -5.83
N PHE A 143 -11.03 12.31 -6.34
CA PHE A 143 -10.86 13.51 -5.52
C PHE A 143 -12.04 13.76 -4.59
N ILE A 144 -13.29 13.63 -5.08
CA ILE A 144 -14.47 13.79 -4.23
C ILE A 144 -14.49 12.77 -3.10
N SER A 145 -14.21 11.50 -3.39
CA SER A 145 -14.19 10.47 -2.35
C SER A 145 -13.07 10.72 -1.34
N ALA A 146 -11.89 11.17 -1.79
CA ALA A 146 -10.80 11.56 -0.90
C ALA A 146 -11.20 12.73 0.02
N SER A 147 -11.78 13.80 -0.54
CA SER A 147 -12.24 14.97 0.23
C SER A 147 -13.37 14.62 1.19
N LEU A 148 -14.32 13.76 0.79
CA LEU A 148 -15.40 13.33 1.68
C LEU A 148 -14.85 12.55 2.89
N PHE A 149 -13.85 11.70 2.67
CA PHE A 149 -13.16 10.98 3.74
C PHE A 149 -12.43 11.93 4.68
N GLU A 150 -11.77 12.96 4.15
CA GLU A 150 -11.13 14.00 4.94
C GLU A 150 -12.14 14.73 5.85
N ILE A 151 -13.30 15.12 5.31
CA ILE A 151 -14.35 15.85 6.04
C ILE A 151 -14.93 15.03 7.19
N ILE A 152 -15.14 13.72 7.02
CA ILE A 152 -15.63 12.83 8.08
C ILE A 152 -14.51 12.42 9.07
N GLY A 153 -13.32 12.99 8.92
CA GLY A 153 -12.17 12.76 9.80
C GLY A 153 -11.59 11.36 9.65
N MET A 154 -11.53 10.86 8.42
CA MET A 154 -10.94 9.60 7.99
C MET A 154 -9.83 9.84 6.96
N GLU A 155 -9.00 8.83 6.70
CA GLU A 155 -7.86 8.99 5.80
C GLU A 155 -8.30 9.15 4.32
N PRO A 156 -7.89 10.22 3.62
CA PRO A 156 -8.26 10.46 2.22
C PRO A 156 -7.86 9.33 1.26
N ILE A 157 -6.77 8.61 1.58
CA ILE A 157 -6.30 7.45 0.81
C ILE A 157 -7.34 6.32 0.78
N LEU A 158 -8.12 6.13 1.85
CA LEU A 158 -9.22 5.15 1.84
C LEU A 158 -10.30 5.56 0.84
N GLY A 159 -10.68 6.84 0.84
CA GLY A 159 -11.70 7.38 -0.07
C GLY A 159 -11.29 7.23 -1.54
N SER A 160 -10.06 7.59 -1.88
CA SER A 160 -9.53 7.43 -3.25
C SER A 160 -9.44 5.97 -3.67
N MET A 161 -9.02 5.08 -2.78
CA MET A 161 -8.94 3.64 -3.05
C MET A 161 -10.32 3.02 -3.29
N LEU A 162 -11.32 3.36 -2.47
CA LEU A 162 -12.71 2.92 -2.65
C LEU A 162 -13.27 3.35 -4.00
N SER A 163 -13.04 4.61 -4.38
CA SER A 163 -13.43 5.14 -5.67
C SER A 163 -12.83 4.33 -6.81
N GLY A 164 -11.53 4.06 -6.75
CA GLY A 164 -10.83 3.19 -7.70
C GLY A 164 -11.41 1.77 -7.79
N MET A 165 -11.76 1.16 -6.66
CA MET A 165 -12.41 -0.16 -6.61
C MET A 165 -13.78 -0.17 -7.30
N VAL A 166 -14.61 0.84 -7.02
CA VAL A 166 -15.94 1.01 -7.64
C VAL A 166 -15.82 1.19 -9.15
N LEU A 167 -14.97 2.12 -9.60
CA LEU A 167 -14.75 2.39 -11.02
C LEU A 167 -14.17 1.17 -11.75
N GLY A 168 -13.16 0.51 -11.16
CA GLY A 168 -12.53 -0.68 -11.71
C GLY A 168 -13.51 -1.86 -11.85
N TYR A 169 -14.58 -1.89 -11.06
CA TYR A 169 -15.65 -2.88 -11.18
C TYR A 169 -16.68 -2.55 -12.27
N VAL A 170 -16.97 -1.26 -12.46
CA VAL A 170 -18.00 -0.76 -13.39
C VAL A 170 -17.50 -0.62 -14.83
N ILE A 171 -16.24 -0.20 -15.02
CA ILE A 171 -15.72 0.16 -16.35
C ILE A 171 -15.22 -1.07 -17.14
N ARG A 172 -15.50 -1.10 -18.45
CA ARG A 172 -15.15 -2.19 -19.37
C ARG A 172 -13.82 -1.99 -20.11
N LYS A 173 -13.46 -0.76 -20.53
CA LYS A 173 -12.19 -0.44 -21.21
C LYS A 173 -11.04 -0.30 -20.19
N LYS A 174 -10.81 -1.36 -19.42
CA LYS A 174 -9.85 -1.33 -18.30
C LYS A 174 -8.43 -1.05 -18.78
N GLU A 175 -8.00 -1.60 -19.90
CA GLU A 175 -6.61 -1.48 -20.35
C GLU A 175 -6.20 -0.03 -20.67
N VAL A 176 -7.01 0.70 -21.43
CA VAL A 176 -6.69 2.09 -21.82
C VAL A 176 -6.69 3.00 -20.59
N ILE A 177 -7.69 2.85 -19.72
CA ILE A 177 -7.78 3.65 -18.49
C ILE A 177 -6.65 3.30 -17.53
N ASN A 178 -6.38 2.01 -17.32
CA ASN A 178 -5.26 1.56 -16.50
C ASN A 178 -3.93 2.08 -17.03
N LYS A 179 -3.74 2.11 -18.35
CA LYS A 179 -2.55 2.71 -18.97
C LYS A 179 -2.47 4.21 -18.67
N SER A 180 -3.54 4.97 -18.90
CA SER A 180 -3.54 6.40 -18.58
C SER A 180 -3.30 6.69 -17.10
N PHE A 181 -3.89 5.91 -16.19
CA PHE A 181 -3.64 6.03 -14.76
C PHE A 181 -2.22 5.62 -14.38
N TYR A 182 -1.66 4.59 -15.01
CA TYR A 182 -0.27 4.22 -14.84
C TYR A 182 0.67 5.35 -15.28
N ASP A 183 0.44 5.91 -16.46
CA ASP A 183 1.25 7.00 -17.02
C ASP A 183 1.14 8.27 -16.15
N MET A 184 -0.06 8.61 -15.66
CA MET A 184 -0.25 9.73 -14.73
C MET A 184 0.40 9.47 -13.37
N ALA A 185 0.20 8.29 -12.79
CA ALA A 185 0.72 7.95 -11.47
C ALA A 185 2.26 7.92 -11.50
N PHE A 186 2.86 7.14 -12.39
CA PHE A 186 4.32 6.93 -12.42
C PHE A 186 5.08 7.99 -13.21
N GLY A 187 4.45 8.62 -14.21
CA GLY A 187 5.08 9.67 -15.01
C GLY A 187 4.98 11.07 -14.40
N PHE A 188 4.00 11.33 -13.52
CA PHE A 188 3.79 12.66 -12.93
C PHE A 188 3.65 12.66 -11.40
N PHE A 189 2.67 11.95 -10.84
CA PHE A 189 2.35 12.07 -9.40
C PHE A 189 3.43 11.48 -8.48
N VAL A 190 3.98 10.31 -8.80
CA VAL A 190 5.03 9.65 -8.01
C VAL A 190 6.33 10.49 -8.00
N PRO A 191 6.85 10.98 -9.15
CA PRO A 191 7.97 11.92 -9.16
C PRO A 191 7.70 13.19 -8.32
N LEU A 192 6.53 13.81 -8.48
CA LEU A 192 6.17 15.01 -7.73
C LEU A 192 6.11 14.74 -6.21
N PHE A 193 5.57 13.58 -5.82
CA PHE A 193 5.54 13.13 -4.44
C PHE A 193 6.95 12.94 -3.87
N PHE A 194 7.89 12.34 -4.63
CA PHE A 194 9.29 12.21 -4.19
C PHE A 194 10.00 13.55 -4.05
N VAL A 195 9.76 14.49 -4.96
CA VAL A 195 10.30 15.85 -4.84
C VAL A 195 9.75 16.51 -3.57
N TYR A 196 8.44 16.55 -3.39
CA TYR A 196 7.82 17.18 -2.22
C TYR A 196 8.31 16.59 -0.89
N THR A 197 8.42 15.27 -0.81
CA THR A 197 8.86 14.57 0.41
C THR A 197 10.33 14.80 0.70
N GLY A 198 11.18 14.83 -0.34
CA GLY A 198 12.58 15.23 -0.22
C GLY A 198 12.76 16.67 0.26
N PHE A 199 11.99 17.62 -0.29
CA PHE A 199 12.02 19.03 0.13
C PHE A 199 11.49 19.24 1.56
N SER A 200 10.57 18.37 2.02
CA SER A 200 10.03 18.42 3.38
C SER A 200 11.01 17.90 4.43
N LEU A 201 12.14 17.31 4.02
CA LEU A 201 13.19 16.85 4.93
C LEU A 201 13.90 18.06 5.54
N ASN A 202 13.81 18.20 6.86
CA ASN A 202 14.57 19.20 7.58
C ASN A 202 15.96 18.64 7.96
N ILE A 203 16.96 19.08 7.20
CA ILE A 203 18.36 18.64 7.32
C ILE A 203 18.94 18.92 8.71
N ALA A 204 18.40 19.90 9.44
CA ALA A 204 18.88 20.26 10.78
C ALA A 204 18.73 19.12 11.80
N TYR A 205 17.81 18.17 11.59
CA TYR A 205 17.64 17.01 12.47
C TYR A 205 18.49 15.80 12.04
N ILE A 206 19.24 15.90 10.93
CA ILE A 206 20.17 14.85 10.54
C ILE A 206 21.33 14.84 11.53
N SER A 207 21.46 13.73 12.25
CA SER A 207 22.60 13.41 13.10
C SER A 207 23.01 11.97 12.88
N LYS A 208 24.20 11.60 13.37
CA LYS A 208 24.70 10.22 13.30
C LYS A 208 23.69 9.22 13.89
N ASN A 209 23.09 9.55 15.03
CA ASN A 209 22.11 8.70 15.71
C ASN A 209 20.83 8.55 14.87
N ILE A 210 20.32 9.66 14.31
CA ILE A 210 19.11 9.64 13.46
C ILE A 210 19.34 8.85 12.16
N LEU A 211 20.53 8.93 11.57
CA LEU A 211 20.92 8.09 10.44
C LEU A 211 20.93 6.61 10.81
N MET A 212 21.51 6.24 11.95
CA MET A 212 21.49 4.86 12.44
C MET A 212 20.07 4.36 12.68
N SER A 213 19.24 5.14 13.38
CA SER A 213 17.83 4.78 13.62
C SER A 213 17.05 4.58 12.31
N GLY A 214 17.32 5.40 11.29
CA GLY A 214 16.73 5.19 9.97
C GLY A 214 17.14 3.86 9.33
N VAL A 215 18.43 3.53 9.35
CA VAL A 215 18.93 2.24 8.85
C VAL A 215 18.35 1.07 9.65
N GLU A 216 18.29 1.19 10.97
CA GLU A 216 17.67 0.20 11.86
C GLU A 216 16.21 -0.05 11.49
N ILE A 217 15.41 1.02 11.31
CA ILE A 217 14.01 0.91 10.85
C ILE A 217 13.96 0.12 9.53
N GLY A 218 14.83 0.46 8.58
CA GLY A 218 14.94 -0.27 7.31
C GLY A 218 15.16 -1.77 7.51
N ILE A 219 16.15 -2.13 8.34
CA ILE A 219 16.47 -3.53 8.68
C ILE A 219 15.30 -4.23 9.37
N VAL A 220 14.65 -3.57 10.33
CA VAL A 220 13.49 -4.12 11.06
C VAL A 220 12.35 -4.44 10.11
N LEU A 221 12.09 -3.59 9.10
CA LEU A 221 11.08 -3.88 8.10
C LEU A 221 11.33 -5.24 7.43
N PHE A 222 12.57 -5.50 7.02
CA PHE A 222 12.95 -6.78 6.41
C PHE A 222 12.90 -7.94 7.41
N VAL A 223 13.51 -7.78 8.59
CA VAL A 223 13.59 -8.84 9.60
C VAL A 223 12.19 -9.29 10.05
N ALA A 224 11.29 -8.34 10.30
CA ALA A 224 9.90 -8.64 10.66
C ALA A 224 9.19 -9.46 9.57
N ARG A 225 9.33 -9.04 8.31
CA ARG A 225 8.68 -9.69 7.16
C ARG A 225 9.27 -11.05 6.86
N PHE A 226 10.58 -11.21 7.05
CA PHE A 226 11.28 -12.48 6.87
C PHE A 226 10.97 -13.47 7.98
N GLY A 227 10.99 -13.03 9.25
CA GLY A 227 10.74 -13.92 10.38
C GLY A 227 9.37 -14.62 10.33
N ILE A 228 8.34 -13.92 9.83
CA ILE A 228 6.99 -14.49 9.69
C ILE A 228 6.72 -15.12 8.31
N SER A 229 7.66 -15.02 7.36
CA SER A 229 7.50 -15.49 5.97
C SER A 229 7.28 -16.99 5.85
N PHE A 230 7.68 -17.79 6.84
CA PHE A 230 7.48 -19.24 6.83
C PHE A 230 6.00 -19.66 6.74
N ILE A 231 5.07 -18.82 7.20
CA ILE A 231 3.61 -19.06 7.01
C ILE A 231 3.26 -19.14 5.52
N LEU A 232 3.98 -18.42 4.65
CA LEU A 232 3.74 -18.39 3.21
C LEU A 232 4.08 -19.72 2.52
N LEU A 233 4.85 -20.61 3.15
CA LEU A 233 5.02 -21.98 2.65
C LEU A 233 3.67 -22.71 2.53
N LEU A 234 2.76 -22.45 3.48
CA LEU A 234 1.39 -23.00 3.47
C LEU A 234 0.51 -22.37 2.38
N ALA A 235 0.88 -21.18 1.90
CA ALA A 235 0.29 -20.53 0.73
C ALA A 235 0.91 -21.00 -0.60
N GLY A 236 1.79 -22.01 -0.57
CA GLY A 236 2.40 -22.59 -1.76
C GLY A 236 3.60 -21.81 -2.29
N PHE A 237 4.24 -20.96 -1.48
CA PHE A 237 5.57 -20.43 -1.79
C PHE A 237 6.65 -21.49 -1.50
N ARG A 238 7.75 -21.43 -2.23
CA ARG A 238 8.93 -22.27 -1.98
C ARG A 238 9.80 -21.67 -0.88
N LEU A 239 10.59 -22.49 -0.19
CA LEU A 239 11.54 -22.02 0.82
C LEU A 239 12.55 -21.02 0.24
N VAL A 240 13.00 -21.29 -0.98
CA VAL A 240 13.87 -20.38 -1.72
C VAL A 240 13.16 -19.05 -2.00
N GLU A 241 11.83 -19.00 -2.12
CA GLU A 241 11.10 -17.77 -2.44
C GLU A 241 10.98 -16.79 -1.25
N LEU A 242 11.12 -17.28 -0.02
CA LEU A 242 10.82 -16.51 1.19
C LEU A 242 11.63 -15.22 1.33
N PRO A 243 12.98 -15.20 1.15
CA PRO A 243 13.75 -13.95 1.22
C PRO A 243 13.28 -12.93 0.17
N PHE A 244 12.84 -13.38 -1.00
CA PHE A 244 12.43 -12.51 -2.11
C PHE A 244 11.07 -11.89 -1.87
N VAL A 245 10.15 -12.68 -1.32
CA VAL A 245 8.89 -12.14 -0.85
C VAL A 245 9.14 -11.09 0.21
N SER A 246 9.97 -11.39 1.22
CA SER A 246 10.28 -10.44 2.27
C SER A 246 10.92 -9.15 1.74
N LEU A 247 11.90 -9.24 0.84
CA LEU A 247 12.47 -8.05 0.18
C LEU A 247 11.38 -7.24 -0.53
N PHE A 248 10.50 -7.90 -1.30
CA PHE A 248 9.45 -7.26 -2.07
C PHE A 248 8.49 -6.41 -1.23
N ILE A 249 8.09 -6.89 -0.05
CA ILE A 249 7.15 -6.16 0.82
C ILE A 249 7.87 -5.23 1.82
N SER A 250 9.21 -5.18 1.84
CA SER A 250 10.00 -4.40 2.80
C SER A 250 10.28 -2.96 2.38
N PHE A 251 9.80 -2.51 1.22
CA PHE A 251 9.94 -1.10 0.77
C PHE A 251 8.58 -0.38 0.61
N PRO A 252 7.77 -0.26 1.68
CA PRO A 252 6.45 0.37 1.65
C PRO A 252 6.50 1.91 1.57
N PHE A 253 7.23 2.46 0.58
CA PHE A 253 7.61 3.87 0.51
C PHE A 253 6.43 4.84 0.74
N THR A 254 5.38 4.72 -0.07
CA THR A 254 4.27 5.68 -0.10
C THR A 254 3.52 5.72 1.23
N LEU A 255 3.29 4.55 1.85
CA LEU A 255 2.59 4.48 3.14
C LEU A 255 3.46 4.90 4.31
N LEU A 256 4.78 4.65 4.28
CA LEU A 256 5.66 5.17 5.33
C LEU A 256 5.66 6.69 5.33
N ILE A 257 5.81 7.32 4.17
CA ILE A 257 5.71 8.78 4.06
C ILE A 257 4.35 9.29 4.54
N ALA A 258 3.25 8.66 4.11
CA ALA A 258 1.91 9.06 4.55
C ALA A 258 1.78 8.95 6.08
N SER A 259 2.34 7.89 6.67
CA SER A 259 2.34 7.69 8.13
C SER A 259 3.15 8.76 8.87
N ILE A 260 4.26 9.26 8.30
CA ILE A 260 5.03 10.38 8.90
C ILE A 260 4.12 11.59 9.06
N LYS A 261 3.38 11.96 8.00
CA LYS A 261 2.44 13.09 8.06
C LYS A 261 1.37 12.85 9.12
N ILE A 262 0.68 11.70 9.05
CA ILE A 262 -0.41 11.34 9.97
C ILE A 262 0.05 11.40 11.43
N LEU A 263 1.20 10.79 11.74
CA LEU A 263 1.73 10.72 13.11
C LEU A 263 2.33 12.05 13.58
N SER A 264 2.85 12.89 12.68
CA SER A 264 3.35 14.23 13.02
C SER A 264 2.19 15.19 13.33
N ASP A 265 1.09 15.11 12.58
CA ASP A 265 -0.09 15.97 12.76
C ASP A 265 -0.71 15.79 14.17
N ILE A 266 -0.59 14.59 14.75
CA ILE A 266 -1.04 14.27 16.11
C ILE A 266 0.06 14.40 17.17
N LYS A 267 1.25 14.87 16.79
CA LYS A 267 2.43 14.98 17.65
C LYS A 267 2.84 13.67 18.32
N TYR A 268 2.51 12.53 17.69
CA TYR A 268 2.93 11.20 18.18
C TYR A 268 4.40 10.94 17.86
N ILE A 269 4.92 11.54 16.79
CA ILE A 269 6.35 11.55 16.47
C ILE A 269 6.94 12.96 16.51
N THR A 270 8.21 13.04 16.91
CA THR A 270 9.01 14.27 16.89
C THR A 270 9.57 14.53 15.50
N PRO A 271 9.98 15.77 15.17
CA PRO A 271 10.63 16.06 13.89
C PRO A 271 11.88 15.20 13.61
N ALA A 272 12.66 14.87 14.64
CA ALA A 272 13.82 14.00 14.52
C ALA A 272 13.41 12.55 14.16
N GLN A 273 12.35 12.03 14.79
CA GLN A 273 11.78 10.73 14.44
C GLN A 273 11.21 10.71 13.02
N SER A 274 10.55 11.79 12.57
CA SER A 274 10.09 11.92 11.18
C SER A 274 11.23 11.81 10.18
N VAL A 275 12.38 12.43 10.47
CA VAL A 275 13.59 12.32 9.64
C VAL A 275 14.18 10.90 9.69
N ALA A 276 14.21 10.24 10.85
CA ALA A 276 14.65 8.84 10.96
C ALA A 276 13.80 7.90 10.10
N ILE A 277 12.46 8.00 10.21
CA ILE A 277 11.52 7.19 9.42
C ILE A 277 11.71 7.45 7.93
N LEU A 278 11.89 8.72 7.53
CA LEU A 278 12.15 9.08 6.14
C LEU A 278 13.45 8.46 5.63
N ILE A 279 14.54 8.49 6.41
CA ILE A 279 15.81 7.84 6.08
C ILE A 279 15.61 6.33 5.92
N GLY A 280 14.90 5.67 6.83
CA GLY A 280 14.61 4.23 6.72
C GLY A 280 13.74 3.88 5.52
N THR A 281 12.82 4.78 5.16
CA THR A 281 11.98 4.67 3.96
C THR A 281 12.84 4.75 2.69
N VAL A 282 13.76 5.71 2.62
CA VAL A 282 14.70 5.85 1.49
C VAL A 282 15.66 4.67 1.42
N PHE A 283 16.24 4.28 2.55
CA PHE A 283 17.16 3.13 2.64
C PHE A 283 16.50 1.86 2.11
N SER A 284 15.34 1.49 2.66
CA SER A 284 14.62 0.27 2.25
C SER A 284 14.21 0.31 0.78
N SER A 285 13.75 1.47 0.30
CA SER A 285 13.23 1.63 -1.07
C SER A 285 14.30 1.79 -2.14
N LEU A 286 15.56 2.00 -1.76
CA LEU A 286 16.69 1.90 -2.67
C LEU A 286 17.29 0.50 -2.63
N ILE A 287 17.60 0.00 -1.44
CA ILE A 287 18.38 -1.22 -1.27
C ILE A 287 17.57 -2.47 -1.63
N TYR A 288 16.35 -2.63 -1.10
CA TYR A 288 15.59 -3.86 -1.27
C TYR A 288 15.08 -4.11 -2.68
N PRO A 289 14.60 -3.10 -3.45
CA PRO A 289 14.28 -3.30 -4.85
C PRO A 289 15.49 -3.70 -5.70
N ILE A 290 16.68 -3.15 -5.43
CA ILE A 290 17.91 -3.53 -6.15
C ILE A 290 18.25 -5.00 -5.86
N MET A 291 18.26 -5.39 -4.58
CA MET A 291 18.50 -6.79 -4.19
C MET A 291 17.47 -7.73 -4.81
N PHE A 292 16.19 -7.33 -4.81
CA PHE A 292 15.11 -8.09 -5.43
C PHE A 292 15.33 -8.28 -6.93
N LYS A 293 15.72 -7.23 -7.68
CA LYS A 293 16.00 -7.32 -9.12
C LYS A 293 17.17 -8.26 -9.41
N VAL A 294 18.25 -8.17 -8.63
CA VAL A 294 19.42 -9.05 -8.77
C VAL A 294 18.97 -10.50 -8.65
N PHE A 295 18.16 -10.82 -7.64
CA PHE A 295 17.66 -12.18 -7.49
C PHE A 295 16.68 -12.60 -8.60
N ALA A 296 15.75 -11.72 -8.99
CA ALA A 296 14.76 -12.03 -10.01
C ALA A 296 15.41 -12.47 -11.33
N ARG A 297 16.60 -11.94 -11.66
CA ARG A 297 17.41 -12.41 -12.81
C ARG A 297 17.83 -13.88 -12.67
N PHE A 298 18.30 -14.30 -11.50
CA PHE A 298 18.66 -15.70 -11.25
C PHE A 298 17.43 -16.62 -11.28
N TYR A 299 16.32 -16.20 -10.68
CA TYR A 299 15.08 -16.97 -10.66
C TYR A 299 14.54 -17.27 -12.05
N ILE A 300 14.62 -16.30 -12.97
CA ILE A 300 14.19 -16.49 -14.36
C ILE A 300 15.09 -17.50 -15.07
N ASN A 301 16.41 -17.42 -14.87
CA ASN A 301 17.36 -18.31 -15.53
C ASN A 301 17.26 -19.78 -15.07
N GLU A 302 16.77 -20.05 -13.85
CA GLU A 302 16.58 -21.42 -13.34
C GLU A 302 15.22 -22.05 -13.68
N ASN A 303 14.21 -21.23 -14.05
CA ASN A 303 12.85 -21.71 -14.32
C ASN A 303 12.42 -21.51 -15.79
N ILE A 304 13.35 -21.16 -16.68
CA ILE A 304 13.22 -21.24 -18.16
C ILE A 304 14.06 -22.43 -18.62
#